data_AF-A0A7X7SKZ5-F1
#
_entry.id   AF-A0A7X7SKZ5-F1
#
_cell.length_a   1.000
_cell.length_b   1.000
_cell.length_c   1.000
_cell.angle_alpha   90.00
_cell.angle_beta   90.00
_cell.angle_gamma   90.00
#
_symmetry.space_group_name_H-M   'P 1'
#
loop_
_entity.id
_entity.type
_entity.pdbx_description
1 polymer ?
#
loop_
_entity_poly.entity_id
_entity_poly.type
_entity_poly.pdbx_seq_one_letter_code
_entity_poly.pdbx_strand_id
1 'polypeptide(L)'
;MRIRREALELAFRIVLSCPCDVTAEQERRVFGILQSIQPREPVAYEAVLEVFGPANTPFHRLAAFTRWIAPVEGEPVIEREHVLRLNASSYHWEHAASTLPQALRGVSSLSAWMLAHMVLPVRLLPDADGELQAVYRFGGAHGQADRERDARGEIALRHVFMPPEFDPAVAELWAVHFAAVVGPLAPAEAQLMIALLEANQQLVRHRPRVSSVDYRDFELQGDNQEFCRRRHAPFWGVPPAL
;
A
#
# COMPACT_ATOMS: atom_id res chain seq x y z
N MET A 1 -8.34 -16.15 14.80
CA MET A 1 -8.52 -14.89 14.03
C MET A 1 -8.67 -15.31 12.59
N ARG A 2 -9.56 -14.68 11.82
CA ARG A 2 -9.79 -15.09 10.43
C ARG A 2 -9.45 -13.96 9.46
N ILE A 3 -9.29 -14.28 8.18
CA ILE A 3 -9.05 -13.29 7.12
C ILE A 3 -9.93 -13.54 5.91
N ARG A 4 -10.50 -12.47 5.35
CA ARG A 4 -11.22 -12.49 4.06
C ARG A 4 -10.26 -12.57 2.89
N ARG A 5 -10.69 -13.17 1.77
CA ARG A 5 -9.88 -13.32 0.55
C ARG A 5 -9.33 -11.99 0.06
N GLU A 6 -10.20 -10.98 -0.03
CA GLU A 6 -9.88 -9.66 -0.57
C GLU A 6 -8.89 -8.91 0.33
N ALA A 7 -8.94 -9.17 1.63
CA ALA A 7 -8.00 -8.62 2.60
C ALA A 7 -6.61 -9.25 2.43
N LEU A 8 -6.55 -10.59 2.31
CA LEU A 8 -5.29 -11.29 2.09
C LEU A 8 -4.66 -10.89 0.74
N GLU A 9 -5.47 -10.75 -0.31
CA GLU A 9 -4.99 -10.30 -1.61
C GLU A 9 -4.37 -8.90 -1.54
N LEU A 10 -5.06 -7.93 -0.92
CA LEU A 10 -4.54 -6.58 -0.76
C LEU A 10 -3.24 -6.57 0.07
N ALA A 11 -3.21 -7.30 1.20
CA ALA A 11 -2.02 -7.37 2.04
C ALA A 11 -0.83 -7.99 1.28
N PHE A 12 -1.09 -9.01 0.47
CA PHE A 12 -0.07 -9.65 -0.35
C PHE A 12 0.45 -8.73 -1.45
N ARG A 13 -0.42 -8.01 -2.17
CA ARG A 13 -0.01 -7.01 -3.17
C ARG A 13 0.85 -5.90 -2.57
N ILE A 14 0.51 -5.42 -1.37
CA ILE A 14 1.34 -4.47 -0.60
C ILE A 14 2.73 -5.07 -0.34
N VAL A 15 2.82 -6.32 0.12
CA VAL A 15 4.10 -7.01 0.36
C VAL A 15 4.94 -7.16 -0.91
N LEU A 16 4.31 -7.41 -2.07
CA LEU A 16 5.03 -7.51 -3.34
C LEU A 16 5.58 -6.17 -3.83
N SER A 17 4.93 -5.07 -3.46
CA SER A 17 5.33 -3.72 -3.89
C SER A 17 6.48 -3.12 -3.06
N CYS A 18 6.73 -3.58 -1.83
CA CYS A 18 7.89 -3.16 -1.01
C CYS A 18 8.99 -4.22 -0.98
N PRO A 19 10.26 -3.85 -0.79
CA PRO A 19 11.35 -4.79 -0.51
C PRO A 19 11.30 -5.32 0.93
N CYS A 20 10.13 -5.82 1.33
CA CYS A 20 9.90 -6.42 2.63
C CYS A 20 10.64 -7.77 2.72
N ASP A 21 11.15 -8.11 3.92
CA ASP A 21 11.94 -9.33 4.18
C ASP A 21 11.07 -10.59 4.12
N VAL A 22 10.74 -11.00 2.89
CA VAL A 22 9.91 -12.14 2.54
C VAL A 22 10.55 -12.85 1.35
N THR A 23 10.71 -14.18 1.45
CA THR A 23 11.33 -14.98 0.38
C THR A 23 10.30 -15.38 -0.67
N ALA A 24 10.76 -15.65 -1.90
CA ALA A 24 9.89 -16.13 -2.98
C ALA A 24 9.14 -17.44 -2.64
N GLU A 25 9.71 -18.29 -1.77
CA GLU A 25 9.02 -19.48 -1.28
C GLU A 25 7.85 -19.11 -0.35
N GLN A 26 8.08 -18.18 0.57
CA GLN A 26 7.03 -17.68 1.46
C GLN A 26 5.91 -17.00 0.66
N GLU A 27 6.25 -16.20 -0.36
CA GLU A 27 5.27 -15.57 -1.24
C GLU A 27 4.38 -16.63 -1.93
N ARG A 28 4.99 -17.67 -2.51
CA ARG A 28 4.26 -18.78 -3.15
C ARG A 28 3.32 -19.49 -2.18
N ARG A 29 3.76 -19.72 -0.94
CA ARG A 29 2.93 -20.36 0.08
C ARG A 29 1.74 -19.49 0.47
N VAL A 30 1.94 -18.18 0.69
CA VAL A 30 0.83 -17.26 0.98
C VAL A 30 -0.13 -17.15 -0.21
N PHE A 31 0.38 -17.10 -1.43
CA PHE A 31 -0.47 -17.09 -2.62
C PHE A 31 -1.28 -18.39 -2.77
N GLY A 32 -0.70 -19.54 -2.46
CA GLY A 32 -1.42 -20.82 -2.41
C GLY A 32 -2.56 -20.82 -1.39
N ILE A 33 -2.34 -20.21 -0.21
CA ILE A 33 -3.41 -19.98 0.77
C ILE A 33 -4.47 -19.05 0.16
N LEU A 34 -4.08 -17.91 -0.41
CA LEU A 34 -5.02 -16.98 -1.05
C LEU A 34 -5.90 -17.67 -2.08
N GLN A 35 -5.32 -18.52 -2.94
CA GLN A 35 -6.06 -19.24 -3.96
C GLN A 35 -7.09 -20.23 -3.39
N SER A 36 -6.83 -20.82 -2.22
CA SER A 36 -7.74 -21.79 -1.59
C SER A 36 -8.95 -21.14 -0.89
N ILE A 37 -8.92 -19.84 -0.60
CA ILE A 37 -10.00 -19.13 0.08
C ILE A 37 -11.21 -19.00 -0.85
N GLN A 38 -12.36 -19.54 -0.42
CA GLN A 38 -13.61 -19.39 -1.15
C GLN A 38 -14.18 -17.97 -1.05
N PRO A 39 -14.84 -17.44 -2.10
CA PRO A 39 -15.52 -16.15 -2.03
C PRO A 39 -16.52 -16.16 -0.86
N ARG A 40 -16.39 -15.18 0.05
CA ARG A 40 -17.22 -14.98 1.26
C ARG A 40 -16.91 -15.86 2.47
N GLU A 41 -15.96 -16.79 2.42
CA GLU A 41 -15.59 -17.58 3.60
C GLU A 41 -14.22 -17.14 4.14
N PRO A 42 -14.15 -16.50 5.33
CA PRO A 42 -12.87 -16.13 5.89
C PRO A 42 -12.14 -17.37 6.42
N VAL A 43 -10.83 -17.48 6.22
CA VAL A 43 -10.03 -18.64 6.69
C VAL A 43 -9.23 -18.29 7.95
N ALA A 44 -8.78 -19.30 8.69
CA ALA A 44 -7.89 -19.12 9.83
C ALA A 44 -6.62 -18.37 9.40
N TYR A 45 -6.36 -17.22 10.01
CA TYR A 45 -5.21 -16.38 9.66
C TYR A 45 -3.88 -16.97 10.15
N GLU A 46 -3.95 -17.89 11.11
CA GLU A 46 -2.83 -18.66 11.64
C GLU A 46 -2.08 -19.39 10.51
N ALA A 47 -2.79 -19.90 9.50
CA ALA A 47 -2.17 -20.55 8.33
C ALA A 47 -1.23 -19.62 7.55
N VAL A 48 -1.53 -18.31 7.50
CA VAL A 48 -0.66 -17.32 6.86
C VAL A 48 0.56 -17.05 7.73
N LEU A 49 0.40 -16.93 9.05
CA LEU A 49 1.51 -16.67 9.97
C LEU A 49 2.50 -17.85 10.04
N GLU A 50 2.00 -19.09 9.96
CA GLU A 50 2.81 -20.31 9.91
C GLU A 50 3.80 -20.37 8.73
N VAL A 51 3.53 -19.65 7.63
CA VAL A 51 4.47 -19.53 6.52
C VAL A 51 5.78 -18.88 6.95
N PHE A 52 5.71 -17.97 7.93
CA PHE A 52 6.82 -17.11 8.36
C PHE A 52 7.43 -17.54 9.70
N GLY A 53 6.80 -18.46 10.43
CA GLY A 53 7.24 -18.86 11.77
C GLY A 53 7.28 -17.66 12.73
N PRO A 54 8.31 -17.52 13.58
CA PRO A 54 8.37 -16.45 14.58
C PRO A 54 8.84 -15.08 14.04
N ALA A 55 9.10 -14.96 12.73
CA ALA A 55 9.65 -13.74 12.14
C ALA A 55 8.65 -12.56 12.17
N ASN A 56 9.12 -11.34 12.45
CA ASN A 56 8.26 -10.14 12.45
C ASN A 56 8.03 -9.59 11.03
N THR A 57 7.11 -10.23 10.30
CA THR A 57 6.75 -9.87 8.92
C THR A 57 5.57 -8.89 8.85
N PRO A 58 5.29 -8.26 7.69
CA PRO A 58 4.10 -7.43 7.51
C PRO A 58 2.79 -8.14 7.90
N PHE A 59 2.69 -9.46 7.69
CA PHE A 59 1.53 -10.26 8.10
C PHE A 59 1.36 -10.38 9.61
N HIS A 60 2.47 -10.48 10.35
CA HIS A 60 2.45 -10.45 11.82
C HIS A 60 2.01 -9.10 12.35
N ARG A 61 2.48 -8.01 11.73
CA ARG A 61 2.06 -6.65 12.06
C ARG A 61 0.57 -6.44 11.80
N LEU A 62 0.03 -6.99 10.72
CA LEU A 62 -1.41 -6.97 10.45
C LEU A 62 -2.22 -7.74 11.50
N ALA A 63 -1.74 -8.91 11.97
CA ALA A 63 -2.35 -9.61 13.09
C ALA A 63 -2.33 -8.76 14.36
N ALA A 64 -1.18 -8.20 14.73
CA ALA A 64 -1.03 -7.38 15.93
C ALA A 64 -1.93 -6.14 15.90
N PHE A 65 -1.94 -5.43 14.77
CA PHE A 65 -2.81 -4.27 14.56
C PHE A 65 -4.28 -4.63 14.65
N THR A 66 -4.71 -5.70 13.97
CA THR A 66 -6.11 -6.13 14.00
C THR A 66 -6.54 -6.54 15.40
N ARG A 67 -5.68 -7.23 16.17
CA ARG A 67 -5.98 -7.54 17.58
C ARG A 67 -6.13 -6.29 18.44
N TRP A 68 -5.33 -5.26 18.17
CA TRP A 68 -5.37 -4.01 18.94
C TRP A 68 -6.68 -3.22 18.72
N ILE A 69 -7.24 -3.26 17.51
CA ILE A 69 -8.48 -2.54 17.17
C ILE A 69 -9.75 -3.40 17.22
N ALA A 70 -9.60 -4.71 17.48
CA ALA A 70 -10.71 -5.64 17.52
C ALA A 70 -11.67 -5.33 18.70
N PRO A 71 -12.96 -5.64 18.56
CA PRO A 71 -13.87 -5.64 19.70
C PRO A 71 -13.41 -6.65 20.76
N VAL A 72 -13.74 -6.37 22.03
CA VAL A 72 -13.40 -7.24 23.18
C VAL A 72 -14.08 -8.60 23.08
N GLU A 73 -15.25 -8.65 22.47
CA GLU A 73 -16.03 -9.88 22.25
C GLU A 73 -16.08 -10.25 20.77
N GLY A 74 -16.06 -11.56 20.50
CA GLY A 74 -16.12 -12.14 19.16
C GLY A 74 -14.75 -12.50 18.59
N GLU A 75 -14.76 -13.34 17.56
CA GLU A 75 -13.55 -13.66 16.82
C GLU A 75 -13.23 -12.53 15.82
N PRO A 76 -12.04 -11.91 15.88
CA PRO A 76 -11.68 -10.87 14.93
C PRO A 76 -11.50 -11.44 13.52
N VAL A 77 -12.09 -10.76 12.54
CA VAL A 77 -11.96 -11.04 11.11
C VAL A 77 -11.21 -9.88 10.44
N ILE A 78 -10.07 -10.18 9.85
CA ILE A 78 -9.32 -9.24 9.02
C ILE A 78 -10.10 -9.03 7.72
N GLU A 79 -10.38 -7.76 7.43
CA GLU A 79 -11.10 -7.28 6.26
C GLU A 79 -10.20 -6.32 5.49
N ARG A 80 -10.57 -5.98 4.25
CA ARG A 80 -9.80 -5.01 3.45
C ARG A 80 -9.57 -3.70 4.20
N GLU A 81 -10.60 -3.24 4.90
CA GLU A 81 -10.53 -2.03 5.72
C GLU A 81 -9.39 -2.09 6.74
N HIS A 82 -9.20 -3.23 7.41
CA HIS A 82 -8.11 -3.40 8.39
C HIS A 82 -6.72 -3.28 7.75
N VAL A 83 -6.55 -3.79 6.52
CA VAL A 83 -5.30 -3.67 5.76
C VAL A 83 -5.06 -2.21 5.36
N LEU A 84 -6.08 -1.49 4.91
CA LEU A 84 -5.97 -0.07 4.57
C LEU A 84 -5.68 0.78 5.81
N ARG A 85 -6.37 0.52 6.93
CA ARG A 85 -6.13 1.22 8.21
C ARG A 85 -4.70 1.07 8.67
N LEU A 86 -4.16 -0.15 8.62
CA LEU A 86 -2.78 -0.39 8.97
C LEU A 86 -1.86 0.49 8.12
N ASN A 87 -1.95 0.38 6.79
CA ASN A 87 -0.94 0.91 5.88
C ASN A 87 -1.14 2.39 5.45
N ALA A 88 -2.30 2.99 5.75
CA ALA A 88 -2.56 4.42 5.52
C ALA A 88 -2.50 5.28 6.80
N SER A 89 -2.24 4.67 7.97
CA SER A 89 -2.22 5.38 9.26
C SER A 89 -0.81 5.75 9.75
N SER A 90 -0.77 6.59 10.79
CA SER A 90 0.46 6.91 11.53
C SER A 90 1.19 5.67 12.04
N TYR A 91 0.48 4.56 12.28
CA TYR A 91 1.11 3.30 12.71
C TYR A 91 2.13 2.79 11.68
N HIS A 92 1.75 2.75 10.40
CA HIS A 92 2.66 2.32 9.34
C HIS A 92 3.76 3.34 9.07
N TRP A 93 3.43 4.63 9.16
CA TRP A 93 4.42 5.69 9.06
C TRP A 93 5.52 5.55 10.12
N GLU A 94 5.17 5.36 11.39
CA GLU A 94 6.13 5.18 12.48
C GLU A 94 7.00 3.94 12.26
N HIS A 95 6.41 2.86 11.74
CA HIS A 95 7.16 1.67 11.39
C HIS A 95 8.16 1.93 10.25
N ALA A 96 7.72 2.53 9.14
CA ALA A 96 8.60 2.90 8.03
C ALA A 96 9.72 3.84 8.52
N ALA A 97 9.38 4.81 9.36
CA ALA A 97 10.34 5.72 9.97
C ALA A 97 11.38 4.98 10.85
N SER A 98 10.97 3.95 11.57
CA SER A 98 11.88 3.15 12.41
C SER A 98 12.93 2.37 11.61
N THR A 99 12.64 2.07 10.33
CA THR A 99 13.59 1.41 9.42
C THR A 99 14.55 2.36 8.72
N LEU A 100 14.29 3.68 8.80
CA LEU A 100 15.13 4.71 8.17
C LEU A 100 16.62 4.67 8.56
N PRO A 101 17.03 4.43 9.83
CA PRO A 101 18.46 4.44 10.18
C PRO A 101 19.31 3.50 9.33
N GLN A 102 18.72 2.44 8.78
CA GLN A 102 19.37 1.51 7.87
C GLN A 102 19.30 1.97 6.39
N ALA A 103 18.26 2.72 6.01
CA ALA A 103 18.02 3.24 4.67
C ALA A 103 18.66 4.62 4.38
N LEU A 104 18.96 5.43 5.41
CA LEU A 104 19.34 6.85 5.29
C LEU A 104 20.58 7.12 4.41
N ARG A 105 21.49 6.14 4.24
CA ARG A 105 22.65 6.32 3.35
C ARG A 105 22.29 6.26 1.86
N GLY A 106 21.11 5.76 1.51
CA GLY A 106 20.64 5.60 0.13
C GLY A 106 19.49 6.51 -0.26
N VAL A 107 19.06 7.43 0.62
CA VAL A 107 17.86 8.27 0.43
C VAL A 107 18.25 9.74 0.19
N SER A 108 17.95 10.25 -1.01
CA SER A 108 18.09 11.64 -1.45
C SER A 108 17.01 12.57 -0.90
N SER A 109 15.78 12.07 -0.68
CA SER A 109 14.68 12.84 -0.11
C SER A 109 13.87 12.03 0.89
N LEU A 110 14.09 12.30 2.18
CA LEU A 110 13.34 11.68 3.27
C LEU A 110 11.82 11.87 3.11
N SER A 111 11.37 13.04 2.63
CA SER A 111 9.94 13.32 2.48
C SER A 111 9.33 12.47 1.36
N ALA A 112 10.04 12.30 0.24
CA ALA A 112 9.59 11.45 -0.86
C ALA A 112 9.60 9.97 -0.44
N TRP A 113 10.68 9.52 0.22
CA TRP A 113 10.82 8.16 0.74
C TRP A 113 9.67 7.78 1.69
N MET A 114 9.40 8.61 2.69
CA MET A 114 8.33 8.36 3.65
C MET A 114 6.95 8.39 3.01
N LEU A 115 6.72 9.32 2.06
CA LEU A 115 5.46 9.40 1.34
C LEU A 115 5.23 8.15 0.48
N ALA A 116 6.24 7.71 -0.27
CA ALA A 116 6.15 6.54 -1.16
C ALA A 116 5.88 5.24 -0.39
N HIS A 117 6.33 5.14 0.86
CA HIS A 117 6.07 3.97 1.71
C HIS A 117 4.63 3.89 2.24
N MET A 118 3.82 4.95 2.11
CA MET A 118 2.43 4.91 2.53
C MET A 118 1.53 4.31 1.45
N VAL A 119 0.40 3.74 1.84
CA VAL A 119 -0.68 3.48 0.88
C VAL A 119 -1.44 4.79 0.64
N LEU A 120 -1.39 5.29 -0.59
CA LEU A 120 -1.99 6.55 -1.00
C LEU A 120 -3.22 6.32 -1.89
N PRO A 121 -4.32 7.06 -1.69
CA PRO A 121 -5.44 7.07 -2.61
C PRO A 121 -5.09 7.98 -3.80
N VAL A 122 -5.09 7.44 -5.00
CA VAL A 122 -4.67 8.14 -6.22
C VAL A 122 -5.71 8.05 -7.31
N ARG A 123 -5.68 9.03 -8.23
CA ARG A 123 -6.30 8.89 -9.55
C ARG A 123 -5.25 8.41 -10.54
N LEU A 124 -5.60 7.49 -11.42
CA LEU A 124 -4.75 7.08 -12.53
C LEU A 124 -5.10 7.95 -13.73
N LEU A 125 -4.15 8.74 -14.22
CA LEU A 125 -4.34 9.71 -15.29
C LEU A 125 -3.18 9.62 -16.28
N PRO A 126 -3.40 9.80 -17.59
CA PRO A 126 -2.29 9.98 -18.52
C PRO A 126 -1.55 11.29 -18.20
N ASP A 127 -0.23 11.29 -18.37
CA ASP A 127 0.60 12.49 -18.33
C ASP A 127 0.60 13.23 -19.69
N ALA A 128 1.50 14.21 -19.85
CA ALA A 128 1.59 15.01 -21.07
C ALA A 128 2.04 14.20 -22.30
N ASP A 129 2.77 13.11 -22.08
CA ASP A 129 3.27 12.21 -23.12
C ASP A 129 2.31 11.03 -23.36
N GLY A 130 1.22 10.95 -22.59
CA GLY A 130 0.20 9.91 -22.66
C GLY A 130 0.49 8.68 -21.79
N GLU A 131 1.57 8.71 -21.00
CA GLU A 131 1.94 7.61 -20.10
C GLU A 131 1.10 7.66 -18.83
N LEU A 132 0.73 6.49 -18.30
CA LEU A 132 -0.11 6.41 -17.10
C LEU A 132 0.70 6.84 -15.85
N GLN A 133 0.21 7.86 -15.15
CA GLN A 133 0.72 8.28 -13.84
C GLN A 133 -0.35 8.17 -12.75
N ALA A 134 0.10 7.97 -11.52
CA ALA A 134 -0.75 8.01 -10.34
C ALA A 134 -0.67 9.40 -9.70
N VAL A 135 -1.82 9.98 -9.37
CA VAL A 135 -1.93 11.34 -8.87
C VAL A 135 -2.55 11.34 -7.49
N TYR A 136 -1.75 11.67 -6.47
CA TYR A 136 -2.21 11.83 -5.09
C TYR A 136 -2.57 13.30 -4.82
N ARG A 137 -3.81 13.55 -4.40
CA ARG A 137 -4.29 14.89 -4.03
C ARG A 137 -4.54 14.99 -2.53
N PHE A 138 -4.15 16.11 -1.94
CA PHE A 138 -4.28 16.35 -0.50
C PHE A 138 -4.83 17.75 -0.16
N GLY A 139 -5.35 17.91 1.07
CA GLY A 139 -5.90 19.19 1.55
C GLY A 139 -7.33 19.52 1.09
N GLY A 140 -8.12 18.51 0.67
CA GLY A 140 -9.50 18.65 0.17
C GLY A 140 -10.61 18.38 1.21
N ALA A 141 -11.87 18.58 0.80
CA ALA A 141 -13.10 18.73 1.61
C ALA A 141 -13.55 17.56 2.54
N HIS A 142 -12.68 16.63 2.88
CA HIS A 142 -12.92 15.57 3.87
C HIS A 142 -12.04 15.68 5.12
N GLY A 143 -11.18 16.70 5.20
CA GLY A 143 -10.60 17.20 6.45
C GLY A 143 -11.21 18.56 6.77
N GLN A 144 -11.55 18.82 8.03
CA GLN A 144 -12.14 20.08 8.49
C GLN A 144 -11.43 21.29 7.88
N ALA A 145 -12.15 22.07 7.07
CA ALA A 145 -11.72 23.37 6.60
C ALA A 145 -11.78 24.36 7.77
N ASP A 146 -10.83 24.25 8.69
CA ASP A 146 -10.61 25.22 9.76
C ASP A 146 -9.11 25.50 9.88
N ARG A 147 -8.57 26.11 8.82
CA ARG A 147 -7.52 27.16 8.86
C ARG A 147 -7.02 27.43 7.45
N GLU A 148 -6.75 28.70 7.17
CA GLU A 148 -6.17 29.26 5.93
C GLU A 148 -4.72 28.75 5.63
N ARG A 149 -4.32 27.58 6.12
CA ARG A 149 -2.97 27.01 6.04
C ARG A 149 -2.88 25.61 5.44
N ASP A 150 -4.00 24.96 5.09
CA ASP A 150 -3.95 23.68 4.40
C ASP A 150 -3.68 23.91 2.91
N ALA A 151 -2.39 23.90 2.55
CA ALA A 151 -1.97 23.91 1.17
C ALA A 151 -2.56 22.69 0.47
N ARG A 152 -3.60 22.91 -0.35
CA ARG A 152 -4.03 21.92 -1.33
C ARG A 152 -2.87 21.65 -2.26
N GLY A 153 -2.63 20.38 -2.55
CA GLY A 153 -1.55 20.00 -3.42
C GLY A 153 -1.81 18.70 -4.12
N GLU A 154 -0.98 18.48 -5.13
CA GLU A 154 -0.97 17.29 -5.95
C GLU A 154 0.47 16.78 -6.04
N ILE A 155 0.64 15.47 -5.89
CA ILE A 155 1.92 14.78 -6.07
C ILE A 155 1.75 13.78 -7.21
N ALA A 156 2.61 13.89 -8.22
CA ALA A 156 2.68 12.92 -9.31
C ALA A 156 3.58 11.74 -8.93
N LEU A 157 3.03 10.53 -8.95
CA LEU A 157 3.71 9.27 -8.78
C LEU A 157 3.90 8.65 -10.18
N ARG A 158 5.11 8.80 -10.72
CA ARG A 158 5.44 8.41 -12.11
C ARG A 158 6.02 7.01 -12.16
N HIS A 159 5.80 6.35 -13.29
CA HIS A 159 6.27 4.99 -13.55
C HIS A 159 5.78 3.99 -12.49
N VAL A 160 4.52 4.13 -12.07
CA VAL A 160 3.88 3.11 -11.24
C VAL A 160 3.61 1.86 -12.08
N PHE A 161 3.82 0.70 -11.50
CA PHE A 161 3.40 -0.57 -12.05
C PHE A 161 1.89 -0.73 -11.86
N MET A 162 1.18 -0.82 -12.99
CA MET A 162 -0.24 -1.20 -13.03
C MET A 162 -0.33 -2.69 -13.39
N PRO A 163 -0.82 -3.56 -12.48
CA PRO A 163 -1.09 -4.95 -12.78
C PRO A 163 -1.97 -5.12 -14.04
N PRO A 164 -1.64 -6.04 -14.96
CA PRO A 164 -2.33 -6.19 -16.24
C PRO A 164 -3.80 -6.62 -16.10
N GLU A 165 -4.16 -7.26 -14.99
CA GLU A 165 -5.53 -7.65 -14.68
C GLU A 165 -6.40 -6.47 -14.20
N PHE A 166 -5.82 -5.30 -13.97
CA PHE A 166 -6.57 -4.10 -13.58
C PHE A 166 -6.90 -3.24 -14.78
N ASP A 167 -8.18 -2.90 -14.91
CA ASP A 167 -8.65 -1.88 -15.84
C ASP A 167 -8.77 -0.54 -15.09
N PRO A 168 -7.97 0.50 -15.43
CA PRO A 168 -8.00 1.79 -14.73
C PRO A 168 -9.38 2.47 -14.74
N ALA A 169 -10.27 2.11 -15.67
CA ALA A 169 -11.61 2.69 -15.79
C ALA A 169 -12.62 2.18 -14.73
N VAL A 170 -12.33 1.07 -14.03
CA VAL A 170 -13.31 0.45 -13.11
C VAL A 170 -13.46 1.18 -11.78
N ALA A 171 -12.54 2.09 -11.45
CA ALA A 171 -12.57 2.84 -10.20
C ALA A 171 -12.06 4.26 -10.38
N GLU A 172 -12.69 5.21 -9.69
CA GLU A 172 -12.24 6.60 -9.65
C GLU A 172 -10.93 6.75 -8.88
N LEU A 173 -10.79 6.02 -7.78
CA LEU A 173 -9.62 6.03 -6.92
C LEU A 173 -9.03 4.64 -6.77
N TRP A 174 -7.70 4.61 -6.71
CA TRP A 174 -6.88 3.42 -6.59
C TRP A 174 -5.97 3.55 -5.37
N ALA A 175 -5.63 2.43 -4.75
CA ALA A 175 -4.59 2.37 -3.76
C ALA A 175 -3.25 2.16 -4.48
N VAL A 176 -2.29 3.05 -4.23
CA VAL A 176 -0.89 2.86 -4.60
C VAL A 176 -0.07 2.69 -3.33
N HIS A 177 0.82 1.70 -3.34
CA HIS A 177 1.83 1.52 -2.32
C HIS A 177 3.17 1.41 -3.01
N PHE A 178 4.10 2.29 -2.65
CA PHE A 178 5.38 2.39 -3.33
C PHE A 178 5.16 2.50 -4.86
N ALA A 179 5.87 1.71 -5.66
CA ALA A 179 5.79 1.76 -7.10
C ALA A 179 4.64 0.92 -7.71
N ALA A 180 3.65 0.44 -6.95
CA ALA A 180 2.59 -0.41 -7.52
C ALA A 180 1.18 0.04 -7.16
N VAL A 181 0.28 -0.10 -8.14
CA VAL A 181 -1.18 -0.09 -7.91
C VAL A 181 -1.56 -1.41 -7.26
N VAL A 182 -2.10 -1.36 -6.03
CA VAL A 182 -2.42 -2.56 -5.23
C VAL A 182 -3.91 -2.92 -5.21
N GLY A 183 -4.77 -2.05 -5.74
CA GLY A 183 -6.17 -2.37 -6.01
C GLY A 183 -7.08 -1.14 -6.10
N PRO A 184 -8.30 -1.30 -6.63
CA PRO A 184 -9.29 -0.23 -6.66
C PRO A 184 -9.76 0.09 -5.24
N LEU A 185 -10.25 1.32 -5.04
CA LEU A 185 -10.84 1.76 -3.77
C LEU A 185 -12.33 1.99 -3.93
N ALA A 186 -13.12 1.37 -3.06
CA ALA A 186 -14.51 1.77 -2.88
C ALA A 186 -14.57 3.18 -2.27
N PRO A 187 -15.67 3.95 -2.46
CA PRO A 187 -15.78 5.30 -1.92
C PRO A 187 -15.53 5.39 -0.40
N ALA A 188 -16.05 4.43 0.38
CA ALA A 188 -15.85 4.36 1.82
C ALA A 188 -14.38 4.08 2.21
N GLU A 189 -13.69 3.23 1.44
CA GLU A 189 -12.26 2.95 1.65
C GLU A 189 -11.40 4.18 1.36
N ALA A 190 -11.70 4.91 0.29
CA ALA A 190 -11.02 6.15 -0.05
C ALA A 190 -11.21 7.22 1.03
N GLN A 191 -12.45 7.42 1.50
CA GLN A 191 -12.75 8.36 2.59
C GLN A 191 -11.99 8.01 3.87
N LEU A 192 -11.96 6.73 4.24
CA LEU A 192 -11.20 6.25 5.38
C LEU A 192 -9.70 6.53 5.24
N MET A 193 -9.10 6.18 4.09
CA MET A 193 -7.69 6.42 3.86
C MET A 193 -7.35 7.91 3.93
N ILE A 194 -8.16 8.76 3.30
CA ILE A 194 -7.97 10.23 3.38
C ILE A 194 -8.00 10.68 4.83
N ALA A 195 -8.99 10.26 5.63
CA ALA A 195 -9.07 10.64 7.04
C ALA A 195 -7.83 10.22 7.85
N LEU A 196 -7.31 9.01 7.61
CA LEU A 196 -6.11 8.51 8.30
C LEU A 196 -4.83 9.25 7.89
N LEU A 197 -4.69 9.56 6.60
CA LEU A 197 -3.54 10.29 6.07
C LEU A 197 -3.54 11.75 6.54
N GLU A 198 -4.71 12.39 6.61
CA GLU A 198 -4.86 13.75 7.16
C GLU A 198 -4.62 13.77 8.69
N ALA A 199 -4.96 12.70 9.41
CA ALA A 199 -4.65 12.59 10.84
C ALA A 199 -3.15 12.37 11.13
N ASN A 200 -2.36 11.95 10.13
CA ASN A 200 -0.92 11.78 10.27
C ASN A 200 -0.19 13.12 10.12
N GLN A 201 0.08 13.78 11.25
CA GLN A 201 0.75 15.09 11.30
C GLN A 201 2.13 15.11 10.62
N GLN A 202 2.87 14.00 10.65
CA GLN A 202 4.17 13.93 9.98
C GLN A 202 3.98 13.91 8.46
N LEU A 203 3.07 13.07 7.96
CA LEU A 203 2.73 13.06 6.54
C LEU A 203 2.27 14.44 6.06
N VAL A 204 1.34 15.09 6.79
CA VAL A 204 0.85 16.44 6.45
C VAL A 204 1.99 17.46 6.39
N ARG A 205 2.99 17.35 7.26
CA ARG A 205 4.18 18.23 7.27
C ARG A 205 5.13 17.96 6.11
N HIS A 206 5.23 16.71 5.66
CA HIS A 206 6.21 16.28 4.65
C HIS A 206 5.68 16.37 3.21
N ARG A 207 4.42 16.02 2.97
CA ARG A 207 3.83 15.97 1.63
C ARG A 207 3.92 17.27 0.81
N PRO A 208 3.87 18.50 1.38
CA PRO A 208 4.00 19.73 0.57
C PRO A 208 5.41 19.95 0.02
N ARG A 209 6.40 19.17 0.47
CA ARG A 209 7.80 19.25 0.01
C ARG A 209 8.08 18.33 -1.18
N VAL A 210 7.09 17.56 -1.60
CA VAL A 210 7.19 16.60 -2.69
C VAL A 210 6.27 17.09 -3.80
N SER A 211 6.83 17.29 -4.99
CA SER A 211 6.04 17.58 -6.21
C SER A 211 5.80 16.30 -7.00
N SER A 212 6.80 15.41 -7.03
CA SER A 212 6.73 14.15 -7.73
C SER A 212 7.64 13.09 -7.10
N VAL A 213 7.32 11.84 -7.36
CA VAL A 213 8.18 10.66 -7.12
C VAL A 213 8.27 9.92 -8.44
N ASP A 214 9.48 9.68 -8.92
CA ASP A 214 9.74 8.88 -10.13
C ASP A 214 10.28 7.52 -9.73
N TYR A 215 9.52 6.45 -9.97
CA TYR A 215 9.87 5.10 -9.51
C TYR A 215 10.94 4.38 -10.35
N ARG A 216 11.39 4.92 -11.49
CA ARG A 216 12.48 4.32 -12.28
C ARG A 216 13.85 4.53 -11.66
N ASP A 217 14.05 5.64 -10.96
CA ASP A 217 15.29 5.99 -10.27
C ASP A 217 15.11 6.17 -8.76
N PHE A 218 13.93 5.82 -8.24
CA PHE A 218 13.65 5.89 -6.81
C PHE A 218 14.52 4.92 -6.01
N GLU A 219 14.91 5.39 -4.85
CA GLU A 219 16.02 4.90 -4.04
C GLU A 219 15.94 3.40 -3.68
N LEU A 220 17.10 2.81 -3.35
CA LEU A 220 17.31 1.45 -2.84
C LEU A 220 17.20 0.29 -3.86
N GLN A 221 16.22 0.28 -4.78
CA GLN A 221 16.01 -0.88 -5.68
C GLN A 221 16.29 -0.59 -7.17
N GLY A 222 16.60 0.66 -7.53
CA GLY A 222 16.72 1.07 -8.93
C GLY A 222 15.33 1.21 -9.57
N ASP A 223 15.06 0.46 -10.64
CA ASP A 223 13.75 0.49 -11.29
C ASP A 223 12.71 -0.27 -10.45
N ASN A 224 11.93 0.48 -9.68
CA ASN A 224 10.91 -0.07 -8.78
C ASN A 224 9.66 -0.53 -9.55
N GLN A 225 9.39 0.03 -10.73
CA GLN A 225 8.32 -0.43 -11.61
C GLN A 225 8.61 -1.87 -12.05
N GLU A 226 9.83 -2.08 -12.54
CA GLU A 226 10.31 -3.39 -12.97
C GLU A 226 10.44 -4.37 -11.80
N PHE A 227 10.88 -3.92 -10.63
CA PHE A 227 10.86 -4.73 -9.41
C PHE A 227 9.45 -5.25 -9.09
N CYS A 228 8.45 -4.38 -9.08
CA CYS A 228 7.06 -4.75 -8.80
C CYS A 228 6.52 -5.71 -9.87
N ARG A 229 6.81 -5.44 -11.15
CA ARG A 229 6.41 -6.31 -12.28
C ARG A 229 6.96 -7.72 -12.12
N ARG A 230 8.25 -7.87 -11.83
CA ARG A 230 8.90 -9.19 -11.66
C ARG A 230 8.34 -9.97 -10.47
N ARG A 231 8.03 -9.30 -9.37
CA ARG A 231 7.45 -9.96 -8.18
C ARG A 231 5.98 -10.30 -8.34
N HIS A 232 5.22 -9.54 -9.13
CA HIS A 232 3.81 -9.81 -9.42
C HIS A 232 3.62 -10.96 -10.43
N ALA A 233 4.50 -11.03 -11.43
CA ALA A 233 4.39 -11.97 -12.55
C ALA A 233 4.14 -13.45 -12.20
N PRO A 234 4.77 -14.05 -11.16
CA PRO A 234 4.56 -15.47 -10.83
C PRO A 234 3.15 -15.82 -10.37
N PHE A 235 2.35 -14.83 -9.98
CA PHE A 235 1.08 -15.03 -9.28
C PHE A 235 -0.13 -14.71 -10.17
N TRP A 236 -0.02 -13.66 -10.99
CA TRP A 236 -1.10 -13.18 -11.86
C TRP A 236 -0.72 -13.12 -13.34
N GLY A 237 0.48 -13.60 -13.70
CA GLY A 237 0.95 -13.68 -15.07
C GLY A 237 1.89 -12.53 -15.46
N VAL A 238 2.69 -12.76 -16.51
CA VAL A 238 3.65 -11.79 -17.05
C VAL A 238 2.92 -10.88 -18.04
N PRO A 239 3.00 -9.54 -17.93
CA PRO A 239 2.57 -8.67 -19.01
C PRO A 239 3.46 -8.93 -20.25
N PRO A 240 2.95 -8.85 -21.49
CA PRO A 240 3.84 -8.73 -22.65
C PRO A 240 4.82 -7.58 -22.41
N ALA A 241 6.10 -7.78 -22.77
CA ALA A 241 7.12 -6.75 -22.62
C ALA A 241 6.65 -5.45 -23.32
N LEU A 242 6.70 -4.33 -22.60
CA LEU A 242 6.53 -2.98 -23.17
C LEU A 242 7.68 -2.67 -24.11
#